data_AF-A0A9E0BLF1-F1
#
_entry.id   AF-A0A9E0BLF1-F1
#
_cell.length_a   1.000
_cell.length_b   1.000
_cell.length_c   1.000
_cell.angle_alpha   90.00
_cell.angle_beta   90.00
_cell.angle_gamma   90.00
#
_symmetry.space_group_name_H-M   'P 1'
#
loop_
_entity.id
_entity.type
_entity.pdbx_description
1 polymer ?
#
loop_
_entity_poly.entity_id
_entity_poly.type
_entity_poly.pdbx_seq_one_letter_code
_entity_poly.pdbx_strand_id
1 'polypeptide(L)' 'ISTAFRQADATHGQVDGSLTLMGKTRPVTFDVVLVGAGKGFGKPRIGMTATTSSKPGDFGMPPVFADPIALVIDAEFEQK' A
#
# COMPACT_ATOMS: atom_id res chain seq x y z
N ILE A 1 2.17 6.53 7.17
CA ILE A 1 2.69 7.78 6.55
C ILE A 1 3.73 7.37 5.51
N SER A 2 3.60 7.80 4.26
CA SER A 2 4.60 7.52 3.22
C SER A 2 5.85 8.39 3.41
N THR A 3 7.02 7.86 3.03
CA THR A 3 8.32 8.52 3.18
C THR A 3 9.08 8.61 1.86
N ALA A 4 8.90 7.65 0.94
CA ALA A 4 9.48 7.70 -0.39
C ALA A 4 8.62 6.95 -1.42
N PHE A 5 8.74 7.36 -2.68
CA PHE A 5 8.25 6.60 -3.83
C PHE A 5 9.42 6.31 -4.77
N ARG A 6 9.55 5.04 -5.18
CA ARG A 6 10.60 4.56 -6.07
C ARG A 6 9.92 3.95 -7.30
N GLN A 7 9.94 4.66 -8.41
CA GLN A 7 9.38 4.17 -9.66
C GLN A 7 10.23 3.00 -10.18
N ALA A 8 9.57 1.92 -10.59
CA ALA A 8 10.24 0.78 -11.23
C ALA A 8 10.07 0.84 -12.76
N ASP A 9 8.84 1.08 -13.22
CA ASP A 9 8.53 1.27 -14.65
C ASP A 9 7.30 2.18 -14.84
N ALA A 10 6.69 2.14 -16.02
CA ALA A 10 5.52 2.97 -16.36
C ALA A 10 4.28 2.69 -15.49
N THR A 11 4.14 1.46 -15.01
CA THR A 11 2.96 1.01 -14.26
C THR A 11 3.29 0.46 -12.87
N HIS A 12 4.56 0.25 -12.53
CA HIS A 12 4.98 -0.31 -11.24
C HIS A 12 5.90 0.63 -10.47
N GLY A 13 5.83 0.54 -9.15
CA GLY A 13 6.75 1.19 -8.24
C GLY A 13 6.64 0.66 -6.83
N GLN A 14 7.42 1.24 -5.94
CA GLN A 14 7.42 0.92 -4.51
C GLN A 14 7.16 2.17 -3.69
N VAL A 15 6.32 2.06 -2.67
CA VAL A 15 6.08 3.13 -1.69
C VAL A 15 6.63 2.67 -0.36
N ASP A 16 7.63 3.38 0.14
CA ASP A 16 8.16 3.21 1.49
C ASP A 16 7.34 4.08 2.47
N GLY A 17 7.14 3.58 3.69
CA GLY A 17 6.43 4.33 4.71
C GLY A 17 6.48 3.70 6.09
N SER A 18 5.82 4.37 7.03
CA SER A 18 5.60 3.89 8.39
C SER A 18 4.15 3.45 8.56
N LEU A 19 3.95 2.18 8.94
CA LEU A 19 2.66 1.62 9.31
C LEU A 19 2.55 1.53 10.83
N THR A 20 1.47 2.08 11.37
CA THR A 20 1.15 1.97 12.80
C THR A 20 -0.08 1.08 12.96
N LEU A 21 0.08 -0.06 13.62
CA LEU A 21 -1.02 -0.93 14.02
C LEU A 21 -0.89 -1.24 15.50
N MET A 22 -2.01 -1.22 16.22
CA MET A 22 -2.04 -1.52 17.67
C MET A 22 -1.02 -0.71 18.49
N GLY A 23 -0.79 0.56 18.11
CA GLY A 23 0.18 1.45 18.76
C GLY A 23 1.65 1.17 18.44
N LYS A 24 1.98 0.17 17.61
CA LYS A 24 3.35 -0.13 17.17
C LYS A 24 3.58 0.40 15.76
N THR A 25 4.64 1.19 15.60
CA THR A 25 5.03 1.76 14.30
C THR A 25 6.20 0.99 13.73
N ARG A 26 6.08 0.53 12.49
CA ARG A 26 7.12 -0.20 11.75
C ARG A 26 7.31 0.37 10.35
N PRO A 27 8.55 0.39 9.82
CA PRO A 27 8.76 0.66 8.41
C PRO A 27 8.15 -0.47 7.57
N VAL A 28 7.52 -0.12 6.45
CA VAL A 28 6.93 -1.03 5.47
C VAL A 28 7.20 -0.51 4.06
N THR A 29 7.28 -1.43 3.10
CA THR A 29 7.32 -1.12 1.68
C THR A 29 6.14 -1.82 1.00
N PHE A 30 5.37 -1.05 0.25
CA PHE A 30 4.30 -1.56 -0.61
C PHE A 30 4.77 -1.62 -2.05
N ASP A 31 4.53 -2.73 -2.72
CA ASP A 31 4.59 -2.83 -4.18
C ASP A 31 3.28 -2.25 -4.74
N VAL A 32 3.39 -1.29 -5.65
CA VAL A 32 2.26 -0.51 -6.18
C VAL A 32 2.15 -0.73 -7.69
N VAL A 33 0.92 -0.91 -8.15
CA VAL A 33 0.58 -1.05 -9.57
C VAL A 33 -0.44 0.01 -9.95
N LEU A 34 -0.14 0.78 -11.00
CA LEU A 34 -1.09 1.62 -11.71
C LEU A 34 -2.03 0.71 -12.51
N VAL A 35 -3.29 0.66 -12.09
CA VAL A 35 -4.34 -0.11 -12.80
C VAL A 35 -4.82 0.65 -14.02
N GLY A 36 -4.96 1.97 -13.90
CA GLY A 36 -5.36 2.82 -15.01
C GLY A 36 -5.40 4.30 -14.63
N ALA A 37 -5.28 5.15 -15.65
CA ALA A 37 -5.45 6.59 -15.53
C ALA A 37 -6.23 7.09 -16.74
N GLY A 38 -7.25 7.92 -16.51
CA GLY A 38 -8.12 8.38 -17.60
C GLY A 38 -9.24 9.30 -17.14
N LYS A 39 -10.16 9.61 -18.05
CA LYS A 39 -11.34 10.44 -17.76
C LYS A 39 -12.49 9.54 -17.27
N GLY A 40 -12.91 9.70 -16.03
CA GLY A 40 -14.10 9.06 -15.45
C GLY A 40 -15.18 10.09 -15.16
N PHE A 41 -16.41 9.86 -15.63
CA PHE A 41 -17.58 10.73 -15.39
C PHE A 41 -17.32 12.23 -15.57
N GLY A 42 -16.51 12.60 -16.58
CA GLY A 42 -16.20 14.00 -16.88
C GLY A 42 -14.92 14.54 -16.24
N LYS A 43 -14.30 13.85 -15.29
CA LYS A 43 -13.11 14.29 -14.56
C LYS A 43 -11.96 13.27 -14.62
N PRO A 44 -10.68 13.70 -14.55
CA PRO A 44 -9.57 12.77 -14.49
C PRO A 44 -9.61 11.90 -13.22
N ARG A 45 -9.26 10.63 -13.38
CA ARG A 45 -9.16 9.62 -12.33
C ARG A 45 -7.92 8.77 -12.49
N ILE A 46 -7.44 8.23 -11.38
CA ILE A 46 -6.34 7.28 -11.31
C ILE A 46 -6.70 6.14 -10.35
N GLY A 47 -6.51 4.90 -10.80
CA GLY A 47 -6.71 3.69 -10.01
C GLY A 47 -5.39 2.99 -9.73
N MET A 48 -5.18 2.56 -8.49
CA MET A 48 -3.96 1.88 -8.06
C MET A 48 -4.27 0.74 -7.12
N THR A 49 -3.45 -0.31 -7.21
CA THR A 49 -3.39 -1.35 -6.18
C THR A 49 -2.06 -1.31 -5.47
N ALA A 50 -2.04 -1.67 -4.20
CA ALA A 50 -0.80 -1.79 -3.43
C ALA A 50 -0.83 -3.02 -2.54
N THR A 51 0.29 -3.75 -2.48
CA THR A 51 0.40 -4.96 -1.68
C THR A 51 1.67 -4.97 -0.83
N THR A 52 1.57 -5.57 0.34
CA THR A 52 2.73 -5.95 1.16
C THR A 52 2.32 -7.11 2.08
N SER A 53 3.29 -7.68 2.78
CA SER A 53 3.05 -8.70 3.80
C SER A 53 3.71 -8.31 5.11
N SER A 54 3.03 -8.54 6.23
CA SER A 54 3.55 -8.26 7.56
C SER A 54 3.42 -9.45 8.50
N LYS A 55 4.38 -9.62 9.41
CA LYS A 55 4.30 -10.65 10.44
C LYS A 55 3.41 -10.15 11.58
N PRO A 56 2.41 -10.93 12.03
CA PRO A 56 1.53 -10.52 13.13
C PRO A 56 2.27 -10.07 14.40
N GLY A 57 3.37 -10.75 14.73
CA GLY A 57 4.21 -10.45 15.90
C GLY A 57 4.85 -9.06 15.87
N ASP A 58 5.14 -8.49 14.68
CA ASP A 58 5.76 -7.17 14.54
C ASP A 58 4.88 -6.06 15.14
N PHE A 59 3.57 -6.29 15.14
CA PHE A 59 2.53 -5.40 15.66
C PHE A 59 1.92 -5.90 16.98
N GLY A 60 2.44 -6.98 17.56
CA GLY A 60 2.07 -7.46 18.90
C GLY A 60 0.93 -8.46 18.96
N MET A 61 0.59 -9.10 17.84
CA MET A 61 -0.32 -10.24 17.90
C MET A 61 0.37 -11.45 18.59
N PRO A 62 -0.39 -12.28 19.34
CA PRO A 62 0.16 -13.47 19.99
C PRO A 62 0.74 -14.49 18.98
N PRO A 63 1.67 -15.36 19.40
CA PRO A 63 2.32 -16.34 18.52
C PRO A 63 1.39 -17.34 17.81
N VAL A 64 0.14 -17.48 18.27
CA VAL A 64 -0.89 -18.27 17.59
C VAL A 64 -1.19 -17.76 16.18
N PHE A 65 -0.91 -16.48 15.90
CA PHE A 65 -0.96 -15.90 14.57
C PHE A 65 0.45 -15.92 13.96
N ALA A 66 0.86 -17.08 13.46
CA ALA A 66 2.21 -17.28 12.91
C ALA A 66 2.32 -16.87 11.42
N ASP A 67 1.22 -17.00 10.67
CA ASP A 67 1.24 -16.78 9.24
C ASP A 67 1.32 -15.29 8.88
N PRO A 68 2.08 -14.91 7.84
CA PRO A 68 2.12 -13.53 7.35
C PRO A 68 0.74 -13.05 6.91
N ILE A 69 0.39 -11.82 7.28
CA ILE A 69 -0.85 -11.17 6.87
C ILE A 69 -0.57 -10.33 5.62
N ALA A 70 -1.29 -10.62 4.54
CA ALA A 70 -1.30 -9.80 3.35
C ALA A 70 -2.10 -8.51 3.60
N LEU A 71 -1.51 -7.37 3.24
CA LEU A 71 -2.21 -6.10 3.16
C LEU A 71 -2.43 -5.80 1.70
N VAL A 72 -3.70 -5.69 1.30
CA VAL A 72 -4.12 -5.39 -0.08
C VAL A 72 -4.93 -4.12 -0.06
N ILE A 73 -4.50 -3.14 -0.84
CA ILE A 73 -5.16 -1.85 -1.00
C ILE A 73 -5.59 -1.74 -2.46
N ASP A 74 -6.84 -1.36 -2.66
CA ASP A 74 -7.40 -0.98 -3.95
C ASP A 74 -8.04 0.39 -3.76
N ALA A 75 -7.61 1.37 -4.57
CA ALA A 75 -8.07 2.75 -4.43
C ALA A 75 -8.16 3.44 -5.80
N GLU A 76 -9.25 4.20 -5.97
CA GLU A 76 -9.45 5.14 -7.07
C GLU A 76 -9.50 6.57 -6.51
N PHE A 77 -8.83 7.49 -7.20
CA PHE A 77 -8.81 8.90 -6.85
C PHE A 77 -9.30 9.74 -8.04
N GLU A 78 -10.28 10.62 -7.80
CA GLU A 78 -10.67 11.67 -8.73
C GLU A 78 -9.82 12.93 -8.50
N GLN A 79 -9.45 13.61 -9.59
CA GLN A 79 -8.76 14.89 -9.49
C GLN A 79 -9.65 15.92 -8.79
N LYS A 80 -9.13 16.50 -7.71
CA LYS A 80 -9.79 17.59 -6.97
C LYS A 80 -9.84 18.88 -7.79
#